data_AF-A0A2E0S2L2-F1
#
_entry.id   AF-A0A2E0S2L2-F1
#
_cell.length_a   1.000
_cell.length_b   1.000
_cell.length_c   1.000
_cell.angle_alpha   90.00
_cell.angle_beta   90.00
_cell.angle_gamma   90.00
#
_symmetry.space_group_name_H-M   'P 1'
#
loop_
_entity.id
_entity.type
_entity.pdbx_description
1 polymer ?
#
loop_
_entity_poly.entity_id
_entity_poly.type
_entity_poly.pdbx_seq_one_letter_code
_entity_poly.pdbx_strand_id
1 'polypeptide(L)'
;MHEELEDAKKSRISDRDYNSKVILQMTEIISTNPNDCKAYVMRGNNYLDAGKLGEAISDLTKAIELDPTNPMVFNNRGVAYRRASDKEKALADFAQAIEITPDYREAYNNRGMVLADNYEYEAAITEFTKAIEIDSDYWYAYNNRAMSKWALGDRKGAESDYKVVSKYMSG
;
A
#
# COMPACT_ATOMS: atom_id res chain seq x y z
N MET A 1 -12.56 -5.55 25.86
CA MET A 1 -11.25 -4.89 26.06
C MET A 1 -10.11 -5.83 26.47
N HIS A 2 -10.15 -6.56 27.59
CA HIS A 2 -9.05 -7.50 27.94
C HIS A 2 -8.95 -8.72 27.00
N GLU A 3 -10.09 -9.23 26.52
CA GLU A 3 -10.16 -10.40 25.63
C GLU A 3 -9.73 -10.06 24.18
N GLU A 4 -10.20 -8.93 23.64
CA GLU A 4 -9.80 -8.41 22.32
C GLU A 4 -8.29 -8.12 22.22
N LEU A 5 -7.66 -7.68 23.31
CA LEU A 5 -6.21 -7.44 23.37
C LEU A 5 -5.42 -8.75 23.34
N GLU A 6 -5.93 -9.84 23.91
CA GLU A 6 -5.26 -11.14 23.87
C GLU A 6 -5.42 -11.83 22.52
N ASP A 7 -6.59 -11.72 21.89
CA ASP A 7 -6.80 -12.24 20.53
C ASP A 7 -5.99 -11.45 19.49
N ALA A 8 -5.91 -10.12 19.62
CA ALA A 8 -5.03 -9.31 18.78
C ALA A 8 -3.54 -9.67 18.96
N LYS A 9 -3.10 -9.98 20.17
CA LYS A 9 -1.73 -10.46 20.43
C LYS A 9 -1.48 -11.83 19.79
N LYS A 10 -2.41 -12.79 19.93
CA LYS A 10 -2.28 -14.12 19.32
C LYS A 10 -2.29 -14.04 17.79
N SER A 11 -3.17 -13.24 17.21
CA SER A 11 -3.19 -12.95 15.77
C SER A 11 -1.83 -12.38 15.33
N ARG A 12 -1.33 -11.37 16.04
CA ARG A 12 -0.04 -10.73 15.72
C ARG A 12 1.15 -11.68 15.85
N ILE A 13 1.12 -12.61 16.81
CA ILE A 13 2.14 -13.67 16.94
C ILE A 13 2.04 -14.64 15.76
N SER A 14 0.83 -15.08 15.41
CA SER A 14 0.58 -15.95 14.26
C SER A 14 1.05 -15.32 12.95
N ASP A 15 0.77 -14.04 12.73
CA ASP A 15 1.19 -13.30 11.54
C ASP A 15 2.73 -13.19 11.47
N ARG A 16 3.36 -12.94 12.63
CA ARG A 16 4.83 -12.90 12.72
C ARG A 16 5.45 -14.26 12.39
N ASP A 17 4.89 -15.34 12.94
CA ASP A 17 5.38 -16.70 12.70
C ASP A 17 5.14 -17.15 11.25
N TYR A 18 4.01 -16.78 10.66
CA TYR A 18 3.72 -17.00 9.25
C TYR A 18 4.72 -16.26 8.35
N ASN A 19 4.90 -14.95 8.56
CA ASN A 19 5.84 -14.14 7.79
C ASN A 19 7.27 -14.69 7.90
N SER A 20 7.68 -15.12 9.10
CA SER A 20 8.98 -15.76 9.33
C SER A 20 9.16 -17.05 8.53
N LYS A 21 8.14 -17.91 8.42
CA LYS A 21 8.22 -19.15 7.63
C LYS A 21 8.33 -18.86 6.13
N VAL A 22 7.52 -17.93 5.61
CA VAL A 22 7.54 -17.56 4.19
C VAL A 22 8.90 -16.96 3.83
N ILE A 23 9.45 -16.07 4.66
CA ILE A 23 10.77 -15.47 4.44
C ILE A 23 11.87 -16.53 4.34
N LEU A 24 11.85 -17.55 5.21
CA LEU A 24 12.83 -18.64 5.18
C LEU A 24 12.71 -19.48 3.91
N GLN A 25 11.50 -19.89 3.53
CA GLN A 25 11.27 -20.66 2.31
C GLN A 25 11.69 -19.89 1.06
N MET A 26 11.32 -18.62 0.94
CA MET A 26 11.73 -17.81 -0.22
C MET A 26 13.24 -17.61 -0.27
N THR A 27 13.91 -17.58 0.88
CA THR A 27 15.38 -17.49 0.95
C THR A 27 16.06 -18.74 0.42
N GLU A 28 15.51 -19.93 0.69
CA GLU A 28 15.99 -21.20 0.12
C GLU A 28 15.71 -21.29 -1.39
N ILE A 29 14.55 -20.82 -1.85
CA ILE A 29 14.26 -20.76 -3.29
C ILE A 29 15.24 -19.81 -3.99
N ILE A 30 15.48 -18.62 -3.45
CA ILE A 30 16.40 -17.64 -4.05
C ILE A 30 17.85 -18.16 -4.04
N SER A 31 18.26 -18.94 -3.04
CA SER A 31 19.63 -19.49 -3.00
C SER A 31 19.86 -20.56 -4.06
N THR A 32 18.80 -21.29 -4.46
CA THR A 32 18.85 -22.33 -5.49
C THR A 32 18.47 -21.83 -6.88
N ASN A 33 17.64 -20.79 -6.96
CA ASN A 33 17.22 -20.10 -8.18
C ASN A 33 17.24 -18.56 -7.98
N PRO A 34 18.40 -17.92 -8.16
CA PRO A 34 18.56 -16.46 -7.97
C PRO A 34 17.78 -15.57 -8.95
N ASN A 35 17.11 -16.13 -9.96
CA ASN A 35 16.29 -15.39 -10.91
C ASN A 35 14.79 -15.64 -10.72
N ASP A 36 14.38 -16.26 -9.59
CA ASP A 36 12.97 -16.43 -9.27
C ASP A 36 12.33 -15.11 -8.83
N CYS A 37 11.77 -14.37 -9.80
CA CYS A 37 11.09 -13.10 -9.55
C CYS A 37 9.96 -13.24 -8.51
N LYS A 38 9.18 -14.32 -8.55
CA LYS A 38 8.05 -14.52 -7.62
C LYS A 38 8.54 -14.69 -6.19
N ALA A 39 9.65 -15.41 -5.97
CA ALA A 39 10.24 -15.55 -4.65
C ALA A 39 10.68 -14.21 -4.06
N TYR A 40 11.27 -13.33 -4.87
CA TYR A 40 11.61 -11.96 -4.45
C TYR A 40 10.38 -11.13 -4.12
N VAL A 41 9.34 -11.15 -4.96
CA VAL A 41 8.07 -10.43 -4.68
C VAL A 41 7.45 -10.91 -3.36
N MET A 42 7.35 -12.23 -3.17
CA MET A 42 6.76 -12.81 -1.97
C MET A 42 7.55 -12.47 -0.72
N ARG A 43 8.89 -12.58 -0.76
CA ARG A 43 9.75 -12.26 0.38
C ARG A 43 9.75 -10.77 0.69
N GLY A 44 9.79 -9.91 -0.34
CA GLY A 44 9.70 -8.47 -0.22
C GLY A 44 8.39 -7.99 0.43
N ASN A 45 7.25 -8.57 0.02
CA ASN A 45 5.95 -8.27 0.63
C ASN A 45 5.90 -8.70 2.11
N ASN A 46 6.42 -9.89 2.43
CA ASN A 46 6.46 -10.34 3.83
C ASN A 46 7.40 -9.48 4.69
N TYR A 47 8.50 -8.97 4.13
CA TYR A 47 9.34 -7.98 4.80
C TYR A 47 8.62 -6.65 5.01
N LEU A 48 7.83 -6.20 4.04
CA LEU A 48 7.02 -5.00 4.16
C LEU A 48 6.01 -5.15 5.31
N ASP A 49 5.31 -6.27 5.37
CA ASP A 49 4.34 -6.57 6.44
C ASP A 49 5.02 -6.66 7.82
N ALA A 50 6.22 -7.24 7.88
CA ALA A 50 7.05 -7.28 9.08
C ALA A 50 7.68 -5.92 9.47
N GLY A 51 7.52 -4.87 8.63
CA GLY A 51 8.13 -3.56 8.84
C GLY A 51 9.64 -3.49 8.58
N LYS A 52 10.20 -4.51 7.94
CA LYS A 52 11.60 -4.58 7.50
C LYS A 52 11.76 -3.88 6.15
N LEU A 53 11.66 -2.55 6.19
CA LEU A 53 11.49 -1.74 4.98
C LEU A 53 12.70 -1.81 4.04
N GLY A 54 13.93 -1.87 4.56
CA GLY A 54 15.14 -1.96 3.74
C GLY A 54 15.22 -3.27 2.97
N GLU A 55 14.93 -4.39 3.64
CA GLU A 55 14.87 -5.71 3.02
C GLU A 55 13.73 -5.81 2.00
N ALA A 56 12.57 -5.24 2.31
CA ALA A 56 11.44 -5.16 1.38
C ALA A 56 11.83 -4.39 0.10
N ILE A 57 12.44 -3.22 0.23
CA ILE A 57 12.89 -2.40 -0.91
C ILE A 57 13.92 -3.16 -1.75
N SER A 58 14.87 -3.84 -1.11
CA SER A 58 15.91 -4.61 -1.80
C SER A 58 15.30 -5.74 -2.65
N ASP A 59 14.43 -6.55 -2.05
CA ASP A 59 13.80 -7.68 -2.75
C ASP A 59 12.86 -7.21 -3.86
N LEU A 60 12.04 -6.19 -3.61
CA LEU A 60 11.13 -5.66 -4.63
C LEU A 60 11.90 -4.97 -5.77
N THR A 61 13.05 -4.36 -5.49
CA THR A 61 13.95 -3.86 -6.55
C THR A 61 14.48 -5.00 -7.39
N LYS A 62 14.91 -6.10 -6.76
CA LYS A 62 15.38 -7.26 -7.51
C LYS A 62 14.28 -7.88 -8.37
N ALA A 63 13.05 -7.93 -7.86
CA ALA A 63 11.89 -8.37 -8.62
C ALA A 63 11.63 -7.49 -9.85
N ILE A 64 11.73 -6.16 -9.72
CA ILE A 64 11.58 -5.20 -10.84
C ILE A 64 12.69 -5.37 -11.89
N GLU A 65 13.94 -5.63 -11.46
CA GLU A 65 15.04 -5.92 -12.40
C GLU A 65 14.76 -7.18 -13.23
N LEU A 66 14.09 -8.18 -12.64
CA LEU A 66 13.76 -9.45 -13.30
C LEU A 66 12.49 -9.34 -14.17
N ASP A 67 11.50 -8.57 -13.72
CA ASP A 67 10.26 -8.30 -14.42
C ASP A 67 9.80 -6.84 -14.19
N PRO A 68 10.10 -5.92 -15.13
CA PRO A 68 9.75 -4.51 -15.00
C PRO A 68 8.30 -4.21 -15.42
N THR A 69 7.46 -5.23 -15.66
CA THR A 69 6.11 -5.04 -16.20
C THR A 69 4.99 -5.26 -15.19
N ASN A 70 5.34 -5.59 -13.94
CA ASN A 70 4.35 -5.87 -12.91
C ASN A 70 4.04 -4.61 -12.06
N PRO A 71 2.86 -3.99 -12.23
CA PRO A 71 2.51 -2.74 -11.52
C PRO A 71 2.43 -2.94 -10.00
N MET A 72 2.08 -4.14 -9.54
CA MET A 72 1.96 -4.48 -8.12
C MET A 72 3.29 -4.34 -7.40
N VAL A 73 4.39 -4.71 -8.06
CA VAL A 73 5.73 -4.67 -7.45
C VAL A 73 6.18 -3.23 -7.25
N PHE A 74 5.94 -2.36 -8.24
CA PHE A 74 6.15 -0.92 -8.10
C PHE A 74 5.28 -0.34 -6.99
N ASN A 75 3.97 -0.63 -6.97
CA ASN A 75 3.10 -0.16 -5.90
C ASN A 75 3.59 -0.58 -4.50
N ASN A 76 3.97 -1.85 -4.32
CA ASN A 76 4.43 -2.33 -3.02
C ASN A 76 5.77 -1.72 -2.61
N ARG A 77 6.68 -1.49 -3.56
CA ARG A 77 7.95 -0.81 -3.27
C ARG A 77 7.72 0.67 -2.97
N GLY A 78 6.76 1.31 -3.64
CA GLY A 78 6.30 2.66 -3.33
C GLY A 78 5.73 2.77 -1.90
N VAL A 79 4.96 1.77 -1.46
CA VAL A 79 4.48 1.71 -0.06
C VAL A 79 5.65 1.57 0.91
N ALA A 80 6.64 0.73 0.59
CA ALA A 80 7.85 0.58 1.41
C ALA A 80 8.63 1.91 1.52
N TYR A 81 8.82 2.62 0.40
CA TYR A 81 9.45 3.94 0.37
C TYR A 81 8.66 4.99 1.18
N ARG A 82 7.33 5.04 1.04
CA ARG A 82 6.49 5.95 1.84
C ARG A 82 6.67 5.70 3.34
N ARG A 83 6.64 4.43 3.76
CA ARG A 83 6.85 4.04 5.17
C ARG A 83 8.26 4.33 5.66
N ALA A 84 9.24 4.36 4.75
CA ALA A 84 10.61 4.77 5.03
C ALA A 84 10.82 6.31 4.94
N SER A 85 9.75 7.07 4.74
CA SER A 85 9.75 8.54 4.53
C SER A 85 10.49 9.00 3.26
N ASP A 86 10.78 8.11 2.32
CA ASP A 86 11.35 8.45 1.00
C ASP A 86 10.22 8.75 0.01
N LYS A 87 9.62 9.93 0.18
CA LYS A 87 8.40 10.33 -0.55
C LYS A 87 8.63 10.48 -2.06
N GLU A 88 9.80 10.94 -2.46
CA GLU A 88 10.14 11.13 -3.88
C GLU A 88 10.13 9.79 -4.62
N LYS A 89 10.81 8.77 -4.08
CA LYS A 89 10.80 7.43 -4.69
C LYS A 89 9.44 6.76 -4.61
N ALA A 90 8.68 7.00 -3.54
CA ALA A 90 7.31 6.50 -3.44
C ALA A 90 6.42 7.05 -4.56
N LEU A 91 6.45 8.36 -4.82
CA LEU A 91 5.70 8.99 -5.91
C LEU A 91 6.11 8.44 -7.28
N ALA A 92 7.41 8.24 -7.52
CA ALA A 92 7.92 7.68 -8.76
C ALA A 92 7.41 6.25 -8.99
N ASP A 93 7.47 5.40 -7.96
CA ASP A 93 6.99 4.02 -8.05
C ASP A 93 5.47 3.94 -8.28
N PHE A 94 4.68 4.78 -7.60
CA PHE A 94 3.23 4.81 -7.86
C PHE A 94 2.91 5.34 -9.26
N ALA A 95 3.67 6.31 -9.76
CA ALA A 95 3.52 6.79 -11.14
C ALA A 95 3.84 5.69 -12.16
N GLN A 96 4.90 4.91 -11.94
CA GLN A 96 5.24 3.78 -12.80
C GLN A 96 4.16 2.68 -12.77
N ALA A 97 3.60 2.39 -11.60
CA ALA A 97 2.49 1.43 -11.47
C ALA A 97 1.26 1.88 -12.28
N ILE A 98 0.94 3.17 -12.26
CA ILE A 98 -0.16 3.79 -13.03
C ILE A 98 0.16 3.79 -14.53
N GLU A 99 1.40 4.03 -14.94
CA GLU A 99 1.80 4.00 -16.35
C GLU A 99 1.63 2.59 -16.94
N ILE A 100 2.01 1.56 -16.18
CA ILE A 100 1.84 0.16 -16.56
C ILE A 100 0.36 -0.24 -16.57
N THR A 101 -0.43 0.24 -15.59
CA THR A 101 -1.85 -0.11 -15.44
C THR A 101 -2.64 1.14 -15.05
N PRO A 102 -3.21 1.86 -16.04
CA PRO A 102 -3.93 3.12 -15.81
C PRO A 102 -5.21 3.02 -14.98
N ASP A 103 -5.73 1.81 -14.75
CA ASP A 103 -6.87 1.51 -13.88
C ASP A 103 -6.44 0.91 -12.53
N TYR A 104 -5.18 1.11 -12.12
CA TYR A 104 -4.70 0.58 -10.85
C TYR A 104 -5.07 1.47 -9.65
N ARG A 105 -6.30 1.35 -9.15
CA ARG A 105 -6.87 2.17 -8.06
C ARG A 105 -6.00 2.25 -6.80
N GLU A 106 -5.32 1.16 -6.41
CA GLU A 106 -4.44 1.15 -5.23
C GLU A 106 -3.27 2.12 -5.40
N ALA A 107 -2.69 2.21 -6.60
CA ALA A 107 -1.59 3.13 -6.88
C ALA A 107 -2.04 4.59 -6.83
N TYR A 108 -3.20 4.92 -7.39
CA TYR A 108 -3.80 6.26 -7.24
C TYR A 108 -4.05 6.62 -5.77
N ASN A 109 -4.68 5.72 -5.01
CA ASN A 109 -4.91 5.96 -3.59
C ASN A 109 -3.59 6.13 -2.82
N ASN A 110 -2.59 5.28 -3.06
CA ASN A 110 -1.32 5.36 -2.36
C ASN A 110 -0.52 6.61 -2.73
N ARG A 111 -0.56 7.05 -4.00
CA ARG A 111 0.01 8.32 -4.45
C ARG A 111 -0.68 9.51 -3.80
N GLY A 112 -2.01 9.49 -3.74
CA GLY A 112 -2.80 10.49 -3.02
C GLY A 112 -2.44 10.59 -1.53
N MET A 113 -2.16 9.46 -0.86
CA MET A 113 -1.69 9.47 0.53
C MET A 113 -0.34 10.18 0.68
N VAL A 114 0.62 9.98 -0.24
CA VAL A 114 1.91 10.68 -0.18
C VAL A 114 1.74 12.20 -0.36
N LEU A 115 0.85 12.61 -1.27
CA LEU A 115 0.52 14.03 -1.49
C LEU A 115 -0.15 14.64 -0.24
N ALA A 116 -1.07 13.91 0.40
CA ALA A 116 -1.67 14.34 1.66
C ALA A 116 -0.63 14.45 2.79
N ASP A 117 0.33 13.52 2.87
CA ASP A 117 1.46 13.58 3.80
C ASP A 117 2.37 14.81 3.55
N ASN A 118 2.27 15.41 2.36
CA ASN A 118 2.94 16.66 1.96
C ASN A 118 2.07 17.92 2.10
N TYR A 119 0.86 17.79 2.66
CA TYR A 119 -0.13 18.88 2.74
C TYR A 119 -0.65 19.35 1.36
N GLU A 120 -0.42 18.58 0.30
CA GLU A 120 -0.91 18.85 -1.07
C GLU A 120 -2.32 18.28 -1.25
N TYR A 121 -3.27 18.80 -0.46
CA TYR A 121 -4.59 18.18 -0.29
C TYR A 121 -5.45 18.20 -1.55
N GLU A 122 -5.40 19.26 -2.37
CA GLU A 122 -6.14 19.34 -3.63
C GLU A 122 -5.66 18.28 -4.63
N ALA A 123 -4.34 18.07 -4.71
CA ALA A 123 -3.75 17.04 -5.53
C ALA A 123 -4.11 15.65 -5.00
N ALA A 124 -4.04 15.44 -3.68
CA ALA A 124 -4.49 14.20 -3.04
C ALA A 124 -5.96 13.88 -3.34
N ILE A 125 -6.87 14.86 -3.24
CA ILE A 125 -8.29 14.71 -3.57
C ILE A 125 -8.48 14.27 -5.02
N THR A 126 -7.67 14.79 -5.95
CA THR A 126 -7.71 14.41 -7.37
C THR A 126 -7.35 12.93 -7.54
N GLU A 127 -6.27 12.49 -6.90
CA GLU A 127 -5.83 11.09 -6.92
C GLU A 127 -6.87 10.14 -6.28
N PHE A 128 -7.43 10.48 -5.12
CA PHE A 128 -8.47 9.66 -4.49
C PHE A 128 -9.75 9.62 -5.32
N THR A 129 -10.11 10.73 -5.98
CA THR A 129 -11.26 10.75 -6.89
C THR A 129 -11.02 9.81 -8.07
N LYS A 130 -9.80 9.77 -8.61
CA LYS A 130 -9.48 8.82 -9.68
C LYS A 130 -9.60 7.36 -9.23
N ALA A 131 -9.14 7.03 -8.03
CA ALA A 131 -9.33 5.69 -7.46
C ALA A 131 -10.82 5.31 -7.31
N ILE A 132 -11.67 6.27 -6.92
CA ILE A 132 -13.13 6.09 -6.79
C ILE A 132 -13.82 5.96 -8.15
N GLU A 133 -13.36 6.68 -9.17
CA GLU A 133 -13.88 6.54 -10.54
C GLU A 133 -13.59 5.15 -11.14
N ILE A 134 -12.45 4.56 -10.78
CA ILE A 134 -12.06 3.21 -11.18
C ILE A 134 -12.90 2.16 -10.44
N ASP A 135 -13.08 2.34 -9.13
CA ASP A 135 -13.84 1.42 -8.27
C ASP A 135 -14.65 2.23 -7.25
N SER A 136 -15.96 2.31 -7.49
CA SER A 136 -16.88 3.09 -6.67
C SER A 136 -17.07 2.52 -5.26
N ASP A 137 -16.66 1.28 -5.03
CA ASP A 137 -16.79 0.58 -3.75
C ASP A 137 -15.49 0.62 -2.94
N TYR A 138 -14.44 1.26 -3.47
CA TYR A 138 -13.15 1.38 -2.81
C TYR A 138 -13.17 2.40 -1.65
N TRP A 139 -13.77 2.00 -0.54
CA TRP A 139 -14.05 2.84 0.63
C TRP A 139 -12.79 3.48 1.25
N TYR A 140 -11.61 2.87 1.09
CA TYR A 140 -10.34 3.46 1.53
C TYR A 140 -10.09 4.83 0.88
N ALA A 141 -10.37 4.97 -0.42
CA ALA A 141 -10.20 6.24 -1.13
C ALA A 141 -11.22 7.29 -0.66
N TYR A 142 -12.45 6.91 -0.34
CA TYR A 142 -13.42 7.83 0.26
C TYR A 142 -12.95 8.33 1.63
N ASN A 143 -12.45 7.44 2.49
CA ASN A 143 -11.93 7.83 3.80
C ASN A 143 -10.78 8.84 3.65
N ASN A 144 -9.81 8.54 2.78
CA ASN A 144 -8.65 9.41 2.58
C ASN A 144 -9.05 10.75 1.94
N ARG A 145 -9.97 10.75 0.97
CA ARG A 145 -10.51 11.98 0.37
C ARG A 145 -11.26 12.83 1.37
N ALA A 146 -12.04 12.21 2.27
CA ALA A 146 -12.75 12.91 3.34
C ALA A 146 -11.78 13.63 4.27
N MET A 147 -10.67 12.98 4.65
CA MET A 147 -9.63 13.59 5.47
C MET A 147 -8.98 14.80 4.79
N SER A 148 -8.64 14.69 3.49
CA SER A 148 -8.08 15.82 2.72
C SER A 148 -9.08 16.97 2.55
N LYS A 149 -10.35 16.69 2.25
CA LYS A 149 -11.41 17.71 2.19
C LYS A 149 -11.60 18.42 3.52
N TRP A 150 -11.55 17.67 4.62
CA TRP A 150 -11.63 18.23 5.97
C TRP A 150 -10.47 19.19 6.24
N ALA A 151 -9.24 18.82 5.84
CA ALA A 151 -8.05 19.65 5.99
C ALA A 151 -8.16 20.98 5.21
N LEU A 152 -8.85 20.99 4.06
CA LEU A 152 -9.16 22.19 3.28
C LEU A 152 -10.39 22.97 3.77
N GLY A 153 -11.08 22.49 4.80
CA GLY A 153 -12.29 23.11 5.33
C GLY A 153 -13.59 22.76 4.60
N ASP A 154 -13.55 21.89 3.58
CA ASP A 154 -14.74 21.34 2.93
C ASP A 154 -15.40 20.26 3.81
N ARG A 155 -16.05 20.72 4.88
CA ARG A 155 -16.74 19.84 5.83
C ARG A 155 -17.90 19.09 5.19
N LYS A 156 -18.65 19.73 4.29
CA LYS A 156 -19.80 19.10 3.62
C LYS A 156 -19.36 17.95 2.71
N GLY A 157 -18.30 18.17 1.92
CA GLY A 157 -17.76 17.12 1.06
C GLY A 157 -17.15 15.97 1.86
N ALA A 158 -16.47 16.25 2.98
CA ALA A 158 -15.95 15.23 3.88
C ALA A 158 -17.06 14.39 4.53
N GLU A 159 -18.11 15.02 5.04
CA GLU A 159 -19.28 14.33 5.61
C GLU A 159 -19.97 13.42 4.59
N SER A 160 -20.05 13.85 3.32
CA SER A 160 -20.59 13.02 2.24
C SER A 160 -19.77 11.75 2.03
N ASP A 161 -18.45 11.86 1.99
CA ASP A 161 -17.55 10.72 1.80
C ASP A 161 -17.60 9.78 3.03
N TYR A 162 -17.62 10.31 4.25
CA TYR A 162 -17.72 9.48 5.47
C TYR A 162 -19.03 8.69 5.57
N LYS A 163 -20.14 9.21 5.02
CA LYS A 163 -21.40 8.45 4.94
C LYS A 163 -21.28 7.22 4.04
N VAL A 164 -20.44 7.27 3.01
CA VAL A 164 -20.14 6.09 2.19
C VAL A 164 -19.34 5.08 3.02
N VAL A 165 -18.28 5.54 3.70
CA VAL A 165 -17.42 4.68 4.54
C VAL A 165 -18.22 3.98 5.65
N SER A 166 -19.15 4.67 6.32
CA SER A 166 -19.92 4.08 7.42
C SER A 166 -20.82 2.93 6.97
N LYS A 167 -21.31 2.95 5.71
CA LYS A 167 -22.08 1.85 5.13
C LYS A 167 -21.24 0.56 5.02
N TYR A 168 -19.94 0.67 4.76
CA TYR A 168 -19.03 -0.47 4.66
C TYR A 168 -18.56 -0.99 6.02
N MET A 169 -18.52 -0.14 7.05
CA MET A 169 -18.11 -0.52 8.41
C MET A 169 -19.25 -1.12 9.26
N SER A 170 -20.50 -1.01 8.80
CA SER A 170 -21.70 -1.44 9.54
C SER A 170 -22.32 -2.76 9.06
N GLY A 171 -21.74 -3.38 8.03
CA GLY A 171 -22.12 -4.71 7.53
C GLY A 171 -21.13 -5.77 7.96
#